data_AF-A0ABD5NM34-F1
#
_entry.id   AF-A0ABD5NM34-F1
#
_cell.length_a   1.000
_cell.length_b   1.000
_cell.length_c   1.000
_cell.angle_alpha   90.00
_cell.angle_beta   90.00
_cell.angle_gamma   90.00
#
_symmetry.space_group_name_H-M   'P 1'
#
loop_
_entity.id
_entity.type
_entity.pdbx_description
1 polymer ?
#
loop_
_entity_poly.entity_id
_entity_poly.type
_entity_poly.pdbx_seq_one_letter_code
_entity_poly.pdbx_strand_id
1 'polypeptide(L)'
;MSHGDRDERSASIDASRTAVTDRGGNEPPDNRGDDARRVEVYPGKEVVVDFDLDLTFECVDECTWCCHHGVLLYGADLVELATRANLSETTTDFRGEKFVTREPKAREDHVADDGQACAFLGDDGLCQLHLDDEHDWKPTRCSVFPLAVSREADGLHVDVRDSAREHCEGLGVSNRRVVDELSAFLPELLWDLENPDSERVL
;
A
#
# COMPACT_ATOMS: atom_id res chain seq x y z
N MET A 1 34.76 3.43 -66.40
CA MET A 1 33.71 2.51 -66.91
C MET A 1 32.46 2.86 -66.10
N SER A 2 31.71 3.93 -66.34
CA SER A 2 31.06 4.46 -67.57
C SER A 2 30.14 3.43 -68.24
N HIS A 3 28.97 3.93 -68.66
CA HIS A 3 27.73 3.29 -69.14
C HIS A 3 26.73 3.10 -67.98
N GLY A 4 25.69 3.92 -67.82
CA GLY A 4 24.80 4.54 -68.82
C GLY A 4 23.47 3.81 -68.74
N ASP A 5 22.45 4.38 -68.10
CA ASP A 5 21.43 5.28 -68.66
C ASP A 5 20.23 4.52 -69.27
N ARG A 6 19.04 5.10 -69.06
CA ARG A 6 17.72 4.85 -69.68
C ARG A 6 16.84 3.74 -69.10
N ASP A 7 15.52 3.86 -69.09
CA ASP A 7 14.56 4.97 -69.16
C ASP A 7 13.17 4.32 -68.97
N GLU A 8 12.29 5.06 -68.32
CA GLU A 8 10.86 5.22 -68.61
C GLU A 8 9.95 4.04 -69.03
N ARG A 9 8.84 3.89 -68.27
CA ARG A 9 7.41 3.96 -68.71
C ARG A 9 6.55 3.14 -67.73
N SER A 10 5.73 3.77 -66.88
CA SER A 10 4.41 4.36 -67.15
C SER A 10 3.24 3.36 -67.21
N ALA A 11 2.25 3.71 -66.38
CA ALA A 11 0.81 3.46 -66.48
C ALA A 11 0.23 2.12 -66.00
N SER A 12 -0.42 2.22 -64.83
CA SER A 12 -1.85 1.93 -64.56
C SER A 12 -2.48 0.67 -65.14
N ILE A 13 -3.25 -0.06 -64.31
CA ILE A 13 -4.71 -0.25 -64.45
C ILE A 13 -5.25 -1.16 -63.32
N ASP A 14 -6.35 -0.68 -62.75
CA ASP A 14 -7.50 -1.30 -62.10
C ASP A 14 -7.51 -1.97 -60.72
N ALA A 15 -8.60 -1.58 -60.06
CA ALA A 15 -9.14 -2.02 -58.81
C ALA A 15 -9.69 -3.45 -58.90
N SER A 16 -9.63 -4.16 -57.78
CA SER A 16 -10.74 -4.99 -57.31
C SER A 16 -10.57 -5.46 -55.87
N ARG A 17 -11.56 -5.07 -55.07
CA ARG A 17 -12.28 -5.88 -54.06
C ARG A 17 -11.57 -6.34 -52.77
N THR A 18 -11.98 -5.67 -51.70
CA THR A 18 -12.69 -6.22 -50.53
C THR A 18 -12.05 -7.41 -49.80
N ALA A 19 -11.51 -7.14 -48.61
CA ALA A 19 -11.67 -8.01 -47.46
C ALA A 19 -11.65 -7.17 -46.17
N VAL A 20 -12.81 -7.15 -45.52
CA VAL A 20 -13.05 -6.73 -44.14
C VAL A 20 -12.44 -7.78 -43.21
N THR A 21 -11.61 -7.34 -42.27
CA THR A 21 -11.46 -7.90 -40.91
C THR A 21 -10.92 -6.74 -40.08
N ASP A 22 -11.78 -5.90 -39.51
CA ASP A 22 -12.32 -6.12 -38.16
C ASP A 22 -11.34 -6.94 -37.29
N ARG A 23 -10.37 -6.22 -36.73
CA ARG A 23 -9.61 -6.67 -35.57
C ARG A 23 -9.93 -5.70 -34.46
N GLY A 24 -11.10 -5.90 -33.86
CA GLY A 24 -11.32 -5.61 -32.46
C GLY A 24 -10.19 -6.24 -31.66
N GLY A 25 -9.20 -5.42 -31.30
CA GLY A 25 -8.25 -5.73 -30.27
C GLY A 25 -9.06 -5.87 -28.98
N ASN A 26 -9.07 -7.08 -28.46
CA ASN A 26 -9.62 -7.44 -27.17
C ASN A 26 -8.69 -6.83 -26.10
N GLU A 27 -8.72 -5.51 -25.96
CA GLU A 27 -8.27 -4.85 -24.75
C GLU A 27 -9.24 -5.27 -23.64
N PRO A 28 -8.75 -5.82 -22.52
CA PRO A 28 -9.61 -6.03 -21.36
C PRO A 28 -10.22 -4.67 -20.99
N PRO A 29 -11.51 -4.60 -20.62
CA PRO A 29 -12.10 -3.35 -20.21
C PRO A 29 -11.27 -2.77 -19.08
N ASP A 30 -10.72 -1.58 -19.31
CA ASP A 30 -10.14 -0.73 -18.27
C ASP A 30 -11.30 -0.34 -17.35
N ASN A 31 -11.58 -1.22 -16.39
CA ASN A 31 -12.62 -1.06 -15.40
C ASN A 31 -12.12 -0.17 -14.25
N ARG A 32 -11.34 0.87 -14.57
CA ARG A 32 -11.12 2.03 -13.71
C ARG A 32 -12.37 2.89 -13.75
N GLY A 33 -13.46 2.30 -13.25
CA GLY A 33 -14.66 3.01 -12.92
C GLY A 33 -14.34 4.04 -11.85
N ASP A 34 -14.98 5.18 -12.01
CA ASP A 34 -14.92 6.42 -11.23
C ASP A 34 -15.48 6.21 -9.80
N ASP A 35 -14.95 5.23 -9.05
CA ASP A 35 -15.44 4.84 -7.72
C ASP A 35 -14.67 5.54 -6.58
N ALA A 36 -13.91 6.58 -6.90
CA ALA A 36 -13.30 7.47 -5.91
C ALA A 36 -14.41 8.14 -5.07
N ARG A 37 -14.67 7.60 -3.87
CA ARG A 37 -15.77 8.06 -3.02
C ARG A 37 -15.24 8.81 -1.81
N ARG A 38 -15.78 10.01 -1.59
CA ARG A 38 -15.53 10.75 -0.35
C ARG A 38 -16.32 10.15 0.81
N VAL A 39 -15.62 9.83 1.90
CA VAL A 39 -16.18 9.21 3.11
C VAL A 39 -15.74 9.99 4.33
N GLU A 40 -16.70 10.35 5.20
CA GLU A 40 -16.41 10.96 6.49
C GLU A 40 -16.03 9.87 7.51
N VAL A 41 -14.81 9.97 8.05
CA VAL A 41 -14.26 9.00 9.01
C VAL A 41 -14.47 9.47 10.45
N TYR A 42 -14.30 10.78 10.68
CA TYR A 42 -14.63 11.47 11.93
C TYR A 42 -15.33 12.79 11.59
N PRO A 43 -16.00 13.47 12.56
CA PRO A 43 -16.66 14.74 12.31
C PRO A 43 -15.74 15.78 11.63
N GLY A 44 -16.03 16.12 10.38
CA GLY A 44 -15.25 17.07 9.57
C GLY A 44 -13.92 16.52 9.02
N LYS A 45 -13.65 15.22 9.17
CA LYS A 45 -12.45 14.53 8.67
C LYS A 45 -12.84 13.50 7.63
N GLU A 46 -12.71 13.88 6.36
CA GLU A 46 -13.05 13.06 5.21
C GLU A 46 -11.79 12.53 4.52
N VAL A 47 -11.94 11.38 3.86
CA VAL A 47 -10.98 10.81 2.91
C VAL A 47 -11.63 10.53 1.57
N VAL A 48 -10.83 10.45 0.51
CA VAL A 48 -11.20 9.87 -0.77
C VAL A 48 -10.75 8.42 -0.77
N VAL A 49 -11.67 7.50 -1.03
CA VAL A 49 -11.41 6.06 -1.10
C VAL A 49 -11.20 5.66 -2.55
N ASP A 50 -10.03 5.11 -2.88
CA ASP A 50 -9.63 4.72 -4.24
C ASP A 50 -9.57 3.19 -4.44
N PHE A 51 -10.12 2.43 -3.49
CA PHE A 51 -10.24 0.97 -3.58
C PHE A 51 -11.71 0.52 -3.72
N ASP A 52 -11.92 -0.75 -4.09
CA ASP A 52 -13.25 -1.36 -4.20
C ASP A 52 -14.03 -1.26 -2.87
N LEU A 53 -15.18 -0.59 -2.88
CA LEU A 53 -15.98 -0.39 -1.66
C LEU A 53 -16.49 -1.70 -1.05
N ASP A 54 -16.54 -2.79 -1.82
CA ASP A 54 -16.92 -4.11 -1.32
C ASP A 54 -15.73 -4.91 -0.77
N LEU A 55 -14.52 -4.32 -0.78
CA LEU A 55 -13.34 -4.89 -0.14
C LEU A 55 -13.60 -5.15 1.35
N THR A 56 -13.33 -6.38 1.77
CA THR A 56 -13.38 -6.79 3.17
C THR A 56 -11.99 -7.06 3.72
N PHE A 57 -11.84 -6.95 5.04
CA PHE A 57 -10.59 -7.26 5.72
C PHE A 57 -10.83 -7.87 7.09
N GLU A 58 -9.95 -8.78 7.47
CA GLU A 58 -9.79 -9.26 8.84
C GLU A 58 -8.34 -9.68 9.06
N CYS A 59 -7.75 -9.31 10.20
CA CYS A 59 -6.45 -9.86 10.57
C CYS A 59 -6.60 -11.37 10.76
N VAL A 60 -5.83 -12.14 9.99
CA VAL A 60 -5.73 -13.60 10.17
C VAL A 60 -4.56 -13.93 11.10
N ASP A 61 -4.64 -15.09 11.72
CA ASP A 61 -3.54 -15.64 12.52
C ASP A 61 -2.28 -15.78 11.63
N GLU A 62 -1.10 -15.65 12.22
CA GLU A 62 0.20 -15.85 11.55
C GLU A 62 0.62 -14.82 10.48
N CYS A 63 -0.24 -13.85 10.11
CA CYS A 63 0.10 -12.79 9.17
C CYS A 63 1.00 -11.71 9.81
N THR A 64 2.28 -11.64 9.40
CA THR A 64 3.27 -10.69 9.96
C THR A 64 3.84 -9.68 8.96
N TRP A 65 3.28 -9.58 7.76
CA TRP A 65 3.77 -8.72 6.68
C TRP A 65 3.93 -7.24 7.08
N CYS A 66 3.07 -6.72 7.96
CA CYS A 66 3.20 -5.35 8.47
C CYS A 66 4.51 -5.11 9.27
N CYS A 67 5.15 -6.18 9.76
CA CYS A 67 6.40 -6.14 10.52
C CYS A 67 7.65 -6.33 9.66
N HIS A 68 7.52 -6.53 8.35
CA HIS A 68 8.65 -6.87 7.48
C HIS A 68 9.46 -5.66 7.03
N HIS A 69 8.86 -4.47 6.87
CA HIS A 69 9.50 -3.34 6.15
C HIS A 69 10.02 -2.20 7.05
N GLY A 70 10.01 -2.39 8.37
CA GLY A 70 10.27 -1.31 9.33
C GLY A 70 9.10 -0.32 9.39
N VAL A 71 8.93 0.33 10.54
CA VAL A 71 7.73 1.15 10.80
C VAL A 71 8.16 2.59 11.03
N LEU A 72 7.82 3.50 10.12
CA LEU A 72 8.02 4.94 10.33
C LEU A 72 7.21 5.39 11.55
N LEU A 73 7.83 6.21 12.40
CA LEU A 73 7.24 6.76 13.61
C LEU A 73 7.09 8.28 13.47
N TYR A 74 5.87 8.77 13.67
CA TYR A 74 5.61 10.19 13.79
C TYR A 74 5.92 10.69 15.20
N GLY A 75 5.94 12.01 15.39
CA GLY A 75 6.23 12.62 16.69
C GLY A 75 5.33 12.10 17.83
N ALA A 76 4.03 11.94 17.56
CA ALA A 76 3.10 11.38 18.53
C ALA A 76 3.40 9.89 18.81
N ASP A 77 3.75 9.11 17.79
CA ASP A 77 4.13 7.70 17.97
C ASP A 77 5.40 7.57 18.83
N LEU A 78 6.36 8.48 18.70
CA LEU A 78 7.59 8.48 19.50
C LEU A 78 7.32 8.76 20.98
N VAL A 79 6.40 9.69 21.29
CA VAL A 79 5.99 9.97 22.67
C VAL A 79 5.34 8.75 23.29
N GLU A 80 4.43 8.10 22.55
CA GLU A 80 3.72 6.92 23.03
C GLU A 80 4.65 5.70 23.14
N LEU A 81 5.57 5.52 22.19
CA LEU A 81 6.55 4.44 22.24
C LEU A 81 7.53 4.61 23.41
N ALA A 82 7.89 5.85 23.78
CA ALA A 82 8.79 6.12 24.90
C ALA A 82 8.25 5.65 26.26
N THR A 83 6.94 5.45 26.40
CA THR A 83 6.34 4.89 27.62
C THR A 83 6.41 3.36 27.68
N ARG A 84 6.70 2.71 26.55
CA ARG A 84 6.69 1.24 26.37
C ARG A 84 8.08 0.65 26.15
N ALA A 85 8.97 1.39 25.51
CA ALA A 85 10.27 0.87 25.08
C ALA A 85 11.38 1.93 25.13
N ASN A 86 12.62 1.45 25.22
CA ASN A 86 13.78 2.31 25.08
C ASN A 86 13.95 2.73 23.61
N LEU A 87 13.67 4.00 23.32
CA LEU A 87 13.76 4.54 21.95
C LEU A 87 15.16 4.37 21.34
N SER A 88 16.24 4.44 22.11
CA SER A 88 17.60 4.31 21.54
C SER A 88 17.93 2.89 21.09
N GLU A 89 17.24 1.89 21.64
CA GLU A 89 17.44 0.47 21.30
C GLU A 89 16.48 0.02 20.21
N THR A 90 15.27 0.58 20.20
CA THR A 90 14.16 0.10 19.36
C THR A 90 13.90 0.96 18.13
N THR A 91 14.62 2.07 17.96
CA THR A 91 14.47 2.94 16.79
C THR A 91 15.79 3.18 16.06
N THR A 92 15.70 3.45 14.77
CA THR A 92 16.81 3.83 13.89
C THR A 92 16.46 5.11 13.13
N ASP A 93 17.47 5.90 12.78
CA ASP A 93 17.32 7.08 11.95
C ASP A 93 17.59 6.73 10.48
N PHE A 94 16.65 7.09 9.60
CA PHE A 94 16.83 6.98 8.17
C PHE A 94 16.30 8.22 7.47
N ARG A 95 17.14 8.87 6.67
CA ARG A 95 16.80 10.10 5.92
C ARG A 95 16.18 11.22 6.79
N GLY A 96 16.60 11.31 8.06
CA GLY A 96 16.11 12.32 9.01
C GLY A 96 14.81 11.95 9.72
N GLU A 97 14.34 10.72 9.56
CA GLU A 97 13.14 10.21 10.18
C GLU A 97 13.42 9.02 11.09
N LYS A 98 12.52 8.80 12.05
CA LYS A 98 12.61 7.70 13.01
C LYS A 98 11.78 6.52 12.53
N PHE A 99 12.38 5.35 12.53
CA PHE A 99 11.70 4.10 12.26
C PHE A 99 11.92 3.14 13.42
N VAL A 100 10.99 2.22 13.63
CA VAL A 100 11.27 1.02 14.43
C VAL A 100 12.35 0.21 13.72
N THR A 101 13.36 -0.20 14.49
CA THR A 101 14.47 -1.00 14.00
C THR A 101 13.98 -2.36 13.50
N ARG A 102 14.51 -2.79 12.36
CA ARG A 102 14.47 -4.19 11.92
C ARG A 102 15.70 -4.89 12.48
N GLU A 103 15.51 -6.11 12.96
CA GLU A 103 16.59 -6.93 13.52
C GLU A 103 16.52 -8.36 12.98
N PRO A 104 17.67 -9.06 12.90
CA PRO A 104 17.69 -10.49 12.59
C PRO A 104 16.88 -11.27 13.62
N LYS A 105 16.03 -12.19 13.16
CA LYS A 105 15.37 -13.17 14.04
C LYS A 105 15.97 -14.55 13.82
N ALA A 106 16.04 -15.36 14.87
CA ALA A 106 16.61 -16.71 14.82
C ALA A 106 15.59 -17.76 14.32
N ARG A 107 14.87 -17.45 13.25
CA ARG A 107 13.81 -18.27 12.64
C ARG A 107 13.58 -17.87 11.19
N GLU A 108 12.97 -18.78 10.42
CA GLU A 108 12.62 -18.54 9.01
C GLU A 108 11.15 -18.13 8.84
N ASP A 109 10.29 -18.46 9.80
CA ASP A 109 8.89 -18.06 9.79
C ASP A 109 8.70 -16.63 10.27
N HIS A 110 7.69 -15.96 9.72
CA HIS A 110 7.24 -14.61 10.09
C HIS A 110 8.27 -13.48 9.94
N VAL A 111 9.37 -13.72 9.21
CA VAL A 111 10.39 -12.73 8.86
C VAL A 111 10.37 -12.41 7.38
N ALA A 112 10.99 -11.30 7.00
CA ALA A 112 11.22 -10.98 5.59
C ALA A 112 12.30 -11.88 4.97
N ASP A 113 12.45 -11.84 3.65
CA ASP A 113 13.44 -12.63 2.88
C ASP A 113 14.90 -12.46 3.33
N ASP A 114 15.23 -11.35 3.98
CA ASP A 114 16.56 -11.07 4.54
C ASP A 114 16.76 -11.61 5.97
N GLY A 115 15.78 -12.36 6.48
CA GLY A 115 15.77 -12.92 7.84
C GLY A 115 15.52 -11.89 8.94
N GLN A 116 15.10 -10.67 8.59
CA GLN A 116 14.83 -9.60 9.55
C GLN A 116 13.34 -9.29 9.70
N ALA A 117 12.97 -8.83 10.88
CA ALA A 117 11.64 -8.30 11.18
C ALA A 117 11.72 -7.16 12.19
N CYS A 118 10.59 -6.47 12.37
CA CYS A 118 10.38 -5.48 13.43
C CYS A 118 10.88 -5.99 14.79
N ALA A 119 11.56 -5.13 15.56
CA ALA A 119 12.04 -5.44 16.90
C ALA A 119 10.91 -5.92 17.84
N PHE A 120 9.69 -5.42 17.66
CA PHE A 120 8.52 -5.80 18.48
C PHE A 120 7.76 -7.03 17.98
N LEU A 121 8.23 -7.70 16.92
CA LEU A 121 7.64 -8.97 16.50
C LEU A 121 8.18 -10.09 17.39
N GLY A 122 7.29 -10.71 18.16
CA GLY A 122 7.59 -11.86 19.02
C GLY A 122 7.83 -13.14 18.22
N ASP A 123 8.45 -14.12 18.87
CA ASP A 123 8.74 -15.44 18.28
C ASP A 123 7.46 -16.25 17.97
N ASP A 124 6.36 -15.91 18.65
CA ASP A 124 5.00 -16.40 18.41
C ASP A 124 4.32 -15.76 17.19
N GLY A 125 5.00 -14.85 16.50
CA GLY A 125 4.44 -14.13 15.35
C GLY A 125 3.47 -13.01 15.75
N LEU A 126 3.37 -12.69 17.05
CA LEU A 126 2.48 -11.65 17.54
C LEU A 126 3.22 -10.34 17.83
N CYS A 127 2.54 -9.22 17.61
CA CYS A 127 3.07 -7.89 17.85
C CYS A 127 3.00 -7.56 19.34
N GLN A 128 4.17 -7.37 19.96
CA GLN A 128 4.25 -7.08 21.41
C GLN A 128 3.65 -5.71 21.77
N LEU A 129 3.62 -4.74 20.84
CA LEU A 129 2.99 -3.43 21.09
C LEU A 129 1.46 -3.51 21.21
N HIS A 130 0.83 -4.48 20.55
CA HIS A 130 -0.63 -4.64 20.52
C HIS A 130 -1.14 -5.61 21.58
N LEU A 131 -0.32 -6.57 21.99
CA LEU A 131 -0.70 -7.62 22.95
C LEU A 131 -0.69 -7.17 24.41
N ASP A 132 0.00 -6.08 24.75
CA ASP A 132 0.00 -5.57 26.11
C ASP A 132 -1.43 -5.12 26.49
N ASP A 133 -2.15 -5.95 27.23
CA ASP A 133 -3.57 -5.81 27.64
C ASP A 133 -3.93 -4.45 28.27
N GLU A 134 -2.94 -3.67 28.71
CA GLU A 134 -3.14 -2.32 29.27
C GLU A 134 -3.22 -1.23 28.19
N HIS A 135 -2.74 -1.50 26.97
CA HIS A 135 -2.48 -0.51 25.94
C HIS A 135 -2.66 -1.09 24.53
N ASP A 136 -3.90 -1.30 24.10
CA ASP A 136 -4.29 -1.61 22.70
C ASP A 136 -3.86 -0.47 21.75
N TRP A 137 -2.57 -0.41 21.45
CA TRP A 137 -1.94 0.67 20.71
C TRP A 137 -1.04 0.13 19.61
N LYS A 138 -1.06 0.83 18.49
CA LYS A 138 -0.19 0.60 17.35
C LYS A 138 0.34 1.95 16.87
N PRO A 139 1.60 2.02 16.39
CA PRO A 139 2.06 3.20 15.66
C PRO A 139 1.10 3.53 14.52
N THR A 140 0.95 4.82 14.23
CA THR A 140 0.01 5.30 13.20
C THR A 140 0.18 4.56 11.87
N ARG A 141 1.42 4.28 11.46
CA ARG A 141 1.75 3.48 10.27
C ARG A 141 1.27 2.04 10.29
N CYS A 142 1.32 1.40 11.46
CA CYS A 142 0.83 0.03 11.65
C CYS A 142 -0.69 -0.03 11.58
N SER A 143 -1.40 0.96 12.15
CA SER A 143 -2.87 1.01 12.13
C SER A 143 -3.42 1.11 10.72
N VAL A 144 -2.70 1.80 9.83
CA VAL A 144 -3.12 2.00 8.44
C VAL A 144 -3.05 0.72 7.60
N PHE A 145 -2.26 -0.29 7.98
CA PHE A 145 -2.17 -1.55 7.22
C PHE A 145 -3.51 -2.31 7.23
N PRO A 146 -3.98 -2.86 6.09
CA PRO A 146 -3.32 -3.05 4.79
C PRO A 146 -3.42 -1.85 3.82
N LEU A 147 -4.01 -0.74 4.25
CA LEU A 147 -4.26 0.44 3.43
C LEU A 147 -2.99 1.26 3.20
N ALA A 148 -3.01 2.05 2.14
CA ALA A 148 -2.07 3.09 1.80
C ALA A 148 -2.79 4.44 1.93
N VAL A 149 -2.16 5.42 2.57
CA VAL A 149 -2.67 6.80 2.66
C VAL A 149 -1.72 7.72 1.91
N SER A 150 -2.22 8.60 1.06
CA SER A 150 -1.45 9.68 0.45
C SER A 150 -2.17 11.02 0.61
N ARG A 151 -1.42 12.13 0.51
CA ARG A 151 -2.01 13.48 0.49
C ARG A 151 -2.02 14.05 -0.92
N GLU A 152 -3.21 14.36 -1.42
CA GLU A 152 -3.45 15.01 -2.71
C GLU A 152 -4.05 16.42 -2.51
N ALA A 153 -4.25 17.14 -3.62
CA ALA A 153 -4.74 18.52 -3.60
C ALA A 153 -6.14 18.69 -2.99
N ASP A 154 -6.98 17.65 -3.02
CA ASP A 154 -8.36 17.65 -2.55
C ASP A 154 -8.57 16.79 -1.28
N GLY A 155 -7.51 16.31 -0.65
CA GLY A 155 -7.56 15.68 0.67
C GLY A 155 -6.62 14.49 0.86
N LEU A 156 -6.96 13.64 1.82
CA LEU A 156 -6.31 12.36 2.02
C LEU A 156 -6.96 11.32 1.10
N HIS A 157 -6.12 10.60 0.37
CA HIS A 157 -6.51 9.47 -0.46
C HIS A 157 -6.14 8.18 0.24
N VAL A 158 -6.99 7.18 0.10
CA VAL A 158 -6.83 5.88 0.74
C VAL A 158 -7.05 4.79 -0.28
N ASP A 159 -6.01 4.00 -0.52
CA ASP A 159 -6.02 2.80 -1.37
C ASP A 159 -5.57 1.58 -0.55
N VAL A 160 -5.51 0.40 -1.16
CA VAL A 160 -4.83 -0.78 -0.61
C VAL A 160 -3.38 -0.77 -1.09
N ARG A 161 -2.43 -0.99 -0.18
CA ARG A 161 -1.00 -1.13 -0.55
C ARG A 161 -0.83 -2.24 -1.57
N ASP A 162 0.00 -2.01 -2.58
CA ASP A 162 0.34 -3.02 -3.59
C ASP A 162 0.88 -4.31 -2.94
N SER A 163 1.80 -4.17 -1.97
CA SER A 163 2.34 -5.33 -1.24
C SER A 163 1.26 -6.07 -0.44
N ALA A 164 0.23 -5.39 0.04
CA ALA A 164 -0.88 -6.06 0.71
C ALA A 164 -1.77 -6.81 -0.28
N ARG A 165 -2.01 -6.26 -1.48
CA ARG A 165 -2.76 -6.97 -2.54
C ARG A 165 -2.10 -8.29 -2.92
N GLU A 166 -0.77 -8.35 -2.87
CA GLU A 166 0.01 -9.54 -3.23
C GLU A 166 0.16 -10.54 -2.08
N HIS A 167 0.26 -10.06 -0.84
CA HIS A 167 0.75 -10.88 0.27
C HIS A 167 -0.15 -10.91 1.51
N CYS A 168 -1.14 -10.03 1.60
CA CYS A 168 -2.01 -9.97 2.78
C CYS A 168 -3.15 -10.97 2.66
N GLU A 169 -3.03 -12.07 3.40
CA GLU A 169 -4.05 -13.12 3.50
C GLU A 169 -5.35 -12.64 4.19
N GLY A 170 -5.33 -11.48 4.83
CA GLY A 170 -6.51 -10.88 5.47
C GLY A 170 -7.46 -10.15 4.51
N LEU A 171 -7.09 -9.93 3.25
CA LEU A 171 -7.95 -9.25 2.27
C LEU A 171 -9.00 -10.19 1.68
N GLY A 172 -10.26 -9.76 1.65
CA GLY A 172 -11.35 -10.48 0.98
C GLY A 172 -11.85 -11.75 1.69
N VAL A 173 -11.38 -12.02 2.92
CA VAL A 173 -11.70 -13.26 3.66
C VAL A 173 -12.85 -13.11 4.66
N SER A 174 -13.26 -11.89 4.97
CA SER A 174 -14.30 -11.60 5.97
C SER A 174 -15.56 -11.00 5.33
N ASN A 175 -16.58 -10.75 6.15
CA ASN A 175 -17.76 -9.96 5.77
C ASN A 175 -17.65 -8.49 6.22
N ARG A 176 -16.56 -8.10 6.88
CA ARG A 176 -16.36 -6.75 7.43
C ARG A 176 -15.76 -5.88 6.34
N ARG A 177 -16.56 -4.97 5.78
CA ARG A 177 -16.12 -4.05 4.73
C ARG A 177 -15.18 -3.02 5.31
N VAL A 178 -14.06 -2.80 4.63
CA VAL A 178 -13.04 -1.82 5.05
C VAL A 178 -13.63 -0.41 5.11
N VAL A 179 -14.44 -0.03 4.12
CA VAL A 179 -15.03 1.31 4.03
C VAL A 179 -15.93 1.65 5.23
N ASP A 180 -16.59 0.66 5.83
CA ASP A 180 -17.48 0.86 6.97
C ASP A 180 -16.70 0.98 8.30
N GLU A 181 -15.41 0.62 8.30
CA GLU A 181 -14.55 0.49 9.47
C GLU A 181 -13.32 1.41 9.41
N LEU A 182 -13.32 2.42 8.52
CA LEU A 182 -12.16 3.28 8.26
C LEU A 182 -11.55 3.93 9.51
N SER A 183 -12.36 4.23 10.52
CA SER A 183 -11.88 4.83 11.79
C SER A 183 -11.01 3.88 12.62
N ALA A 184 -11.06 2.57 12.36
CA ALA A 184 -10.14 1.59 12.95
C ALA A 184 -8.77 1.57 12.27
N PHE A 185 -8.70 1.97 11.00
CA PHE A 185 -7.46 1.97 10.20
C PHE A 185 -6.79 3.34 10.13
N LEU A 186 -7.55 4.42 10.23
CA LEU A 186 -7.08 5.77 9.93
C LEU A 186 -7.04 6.63 11.19
N PRO A 187 -5.96 6.60 11.99
CA PRO A 187 -5.84 7.46 13.16
C PRO A 187 -6.07 8.93 12.83
N GLU A 188 -6.77 9.63 13.72
CA GLU A 188 -7.08 11.07 13.58
C GLU A 188 -5.85 11.94 13.32
N LEU A 189 -4.66 11.50 13.76
CA LEU A 189 -3.37 12.16 13.54
C LEU A 189 -3.07 12.38 12.05
N LEU A 190 -3.54 11.51 11.14
CA LEU A 190 -3.22 11.58 9.71
C LEU A 190 -3.59 12.93 9.07
N TRP A 191 -4.65 13.58 9.55
CA TRP A 191 -5.08 14.88 9.05
C TRP A 191 -4.14 16.02 9.48
N ASP A 192 -3.47 15.88 10.61
CA ASP A 192 -2.57 16.89 11.18
C ASP A 192 -1.13 16.78 10.64
N LEU A 193 -0.81 15.67 9.95
CA LEU A 193 0.50 15.45 9.36
C LEU A 193 0.68 16.23 8.06
N GLU A 194 1.83 16.90 7.93
CA GLU A 194 2.25 17.53 6.67
C GLU A 194 2.44 16.50 5.56
N ASN A 195 3.07 15.36 5.87
CA ASN A 195 3.22 14.22 4.97
C ASN A 195 2.73 12.91 5.65
N PRO A 196 1.51 12.45 5.32
CA PRO A 196 0.95 11.20 5.83
C PRO A 196 1.36 9.95 5.01
N ASP A 197 2.24 10.07 4.01
CA ASP A 197 2.36 9.10 2.91
C ASP A 197 2.79 7.69 3.30
N SER A 198 1.83 6.78 3.25
CA SER A 198 1.80 5.35 3.47
C SER A 198 3.09 4.55 3.30
N GLU A 199 3.69 4.75 2.14
CA GLU A 199 4.55 3.78 1.44
C GLU A 199 6.04 3.95 1.73
N ARG A 200 6.37 4.88 2.61
CA ARG A 200 7.75 5.17 2.99
C ARG A 200 8.28 4.07 3.90
N VAL A 201 9.29 3.34 3.43
CA VAL A 201 9.90 2.18 4.10
C VAL A 201 11.40 2.37 4.32
N LEU A 202 11.97 1.59 5.25
CA LEU A 202 13.41 1.52 5.53
C LEU A 202 14.22 0.89 4.39
#